data_AF-A0A1G2D317-F1
#
_entry.id   AF-A0A1G2D317-F1
#
_cell.length_a   1.000
_cell.length_b   1.000
_cell.length_c   1.000
_cell.angle_alpha   90.00
_cell.angle_beta   90.00
_cell.angle_gamma   90.00
#
_symmetry.space_group_name_H-M   'P 1'
#
loop_
_entity.id
_entity.type
_entity.pdbx_description
1 polymer ?
#
loop_
_entity_poly.entity_id
_entity_poly.type
_entity_poly.pdbx_seq_one_letter_code
_entity_poly.pdbx_strand_id
1 'polypeptide(L)'
;MNNTTTIQVRIDAKTKREAGKVFEGLGMDISTGMKIYLRQVVREKSIPFRPGRTINGFTPEYEQKLLKEEAWVLKYGKGYTNIDEMFRDLNA
;
A
#
# COMPACT_ATOMS: atom_id res chain seq x y z
N MET A 1 -25.43 14.04 23.47
CA MET A 1 -25.59 12.57 23.61
C MET A 1 -24.26 11.92 23.28
N ASN A 2 -23.66 11.17 24.20
CA ASN A 2 -22.44 10.40 23.91
C ASN A 2 -22.83 9.14 23.14
N ASN A 3 -22.79 9.21 21.81
CA ASN A 3 -23.22 8.13 20.93
C ASN A 3 -22.04 7.22 20.56
N THR A 4 -21.40 6.64 21.59
CA THR A 4 -20.27 5.71 21.41
C THR A 4 -20.75 4.27 21.40
N THR A 5 -20.29 3.49 20.43
CA THR A 5 -20.58 2.06 20.27
C THR A 5 -19.28 1.25 20.38
N THR A 6 -19.38 0.02 20.88
CA THR A 6 -18.25 -0.89 21.10
C THR A 6 -18.19 -1.92 19.98
N ILE A 7 -16.99 -2.17 19.46
CA ILE A 7 -16.71 -3.23 18.49
C ILE A 7 -15.93 -4.35 19.20
N GLN A 8 -16.42 -5.59 19.12
CA GLN A 8 -15.72 -6.77 19.61
C GLN A 8 -15.14 -7.55 18.43
N VAL A 9 -13.82 -7.75 18.41
CA VAL A 9 -13.11 -8.48 17.35
C VAL A 9 -12.35 -9.64 17.96
N ARG A 10 -12.53 -10.84 17.37
CA ARG A 10 -11.70 -12.01 17.71
C ARG A 10 -10.45 -12.00 16.85
N ILE A 11 -9.30 -12.14 17.48
CA ILE A 11 -7.97 -12.17 16.85
C ILE A 11 -7.08 -13.11 17.66
N ASP A 12 -6.07 -13.71 17.03
CA ASP A 12 -5.13 -14.55 17.74
C ASP A 12 -4.24 -13.71 18.67
N ALA A 13 -3.77 -14.36 19.75
CA ALA A 13 -3.00 -13.70 20.78
C ALA A 13 -1.64 -13.18 20.29
N LYS A 14 -1.04 -13.85 19.29
CA LYS A 14 0.26 -13.47 18.75
C LYS A 14 0.14 -12.17 17.97
N THR A 15 -0.80 -12.06 17.04
CA THR A 15 -1.04 -10.84 16.28
C THR A 15 -1.47 -9.67 17.16
N LYS A 16 -2.31 -9.90 18.18
CA LYS A 16 -2.65 -8.84 19.15
C LYS A 16 -1.40 -8.29 19.85
N ARG A 17 -0.50 -9.17 20.29
CA ARG A 17 0.73 -8.77 20.99
C ARG A 17 1.70 -8.04 20.06
N GLU A 18 1.87 -8.52 18.84
CA GLU A 18 2.75 -7.90 17.84
C GLU A 18 2.25 -6.52 17.43
N ALA A 19 0.96 -6.39 17.12
CA ALA A 19 0.34 -5.10 16.82
C ALA A 19 0.46 -4.13 18.00
N GLY A 20 0.27 -4.60 19.23
CA GLY A 20 0.44 -3.80 20.45
C GLY A 20 1.82 -3.16 20.54
N LYS A 21 2.89 -3.92 20.35
CA LYS A 21 4.27 -3.40 20.37
C LYS A 21 4.51 -2.33 19.30
N VAL A 22 3.95 -2.52 18.11
CA VAL A 22 4.08 -1.54 17.03
C VAL A 22 3.38 -0.23 17.40
N PHE A 23 2.14 -0.30 17.89
CA PHE A 23 1.41 0.90 18.31
C PHE A 23 2.03 1.59 19.52
N GLU A 24 2.56 0.84 20.49
CA GLU A 24 3.30 1.39 21.63
C GLU A 24 4.53 2.17 21.18
N GLY A 25 5.28 1.66 20.19
CA GLY A 25 6.41 2.39 19.58
C GLY A 25 6.01 3.69 18.89
N LEU A 26 4.74 3.81 18.51
CA LEU A 26 4.15 5.04 17.94
C LEU A 26 3.44 5.91 19.01
N GLY A 27 3.52 5.55 20.29
CA GLY A 27 2.91 6.29 21.39
C GLY A 27 1.39 6.16 21.46
N MET A 28 0.81 5.05 20.98
CA MET A 28 -0.64 4.83 20.98
C MET A 28 -1.04 3.40 21.37
N ASP A 29 -2.29 3.21 21.79
CA ASP A 29 -2.86 1.88 22.04
C ASP A 29 -3.51 1.29 20.78
N ILE A 30 -3.78 -0.02 20.82
CA ILE A 30 -4.46 -0.74 19.72
C ILE A 30 -5.83 -0.12 19.40
N SER A 31 -6.55 0.33 20.43
CA SER A 31 -7.87 0.96 20.26
C SER A 31 -7.78 2.25 19.45
N THR A 32 -6.74 3.03 19.65
CA THR A 32 -6.46 4.27 18.91
C THR A 32 -6.05 3.97 17.49
N GLY A 33 -5.19 2.98 17.28
CA GLY A 33 -4.90 2.45 15.94
C GLY A 33 -6.17 2.03 15.19
N MET A 34 -7.06 1.28 15.85
CA MET A 34 -8.32 0.82 15.26
C MET A 34 -9.26 2.00 14.90
N LYS A 35 -9.34 3.01 15.76
CA LYS A 35 -10.10 4.24 15.48
C LYS A 35 -9.55 4.99 14.26
N ILE A 36 -8.22 5.07 14.11
CA ILE A 36 -7.58 5.70 12.95
C ILE A 36 -7.90 4.91 11.68
N TYR A 37 -7.75 3.59 11.71
CA TYR A 37 -8.08 2.71 10.59
C TYR A 37 -9.52 2.91 10.11
N LEU A 38 -10.49 2.86 11.01
CA LEU A 38 -11.91 3.03 10.65
C LEU A 38 -12.20 4.43 10.09
N ARG A 39 -11.56 5.47 10.63
CA ARG A 39 -11.67 6.83 10.07
C ARG A 39 -11.10 6.92 8.66
N GLN A 40 -9.99 6.25 8.39
CA GLN A 40 -9.40 6.19 7.06
C GLN A 40 -10.36 5.53 6.07
N VAL A 41 -10.96 4.39 6.44
CA VAL A 41 -11.96 3.69 5.62
C VAL A 41 -13.14 4.60 5.28
N VAL A 42 -13.65 5.35 6.26
CA VAL A 42 -14.77 6.28 6.03
C VAL A 42 -14.37 7.43 5.11
N ARG A 43 -13.16 7.98 5.29
CA ARG A 43 -12.64 9.12 4.51
C ARG A 43 -12.40 8.73 3.04
N GLU A 44 -11.79 7.57 2.81
CA GLU A 44 -11.40 7.12 1.47
C GLU A 44 -12.48 6.31 0.76
N LYS A 45 -13.56 5.95 1.46
CA LYS A 45 -14.62 5.05 0.95
C LYS A 45 -14.05 3.74 0.42
N SER A 46 -12.90 3.31 0.95
CA SER A 46 -12.21 2.09 0.54
C SER A 46 -11.34 1.56 1.69
N ILE A 47 -10.90 0.31 1.60
CA ILE A 47 -9.92 -0.24 2.56
C ILE A 47 -8.56 0.42 2.28
N PRO A 48 -7.89 1.00 3.30
CA PRO A 48 -6.65 1.78 3.14
C PRO A 48 -5.41 0.92 2.90
N PHE A 49 -5.60 -0.38 2.67
CA PHE A 49 -4.63 -1.29 2.11
C PHE A 49 -5.35 -2.21 1.13
N ARG A 50 -4.62 -2.76 0.18
CA ARG A 50 -5.16 -3.68 -0.82
C ARG A 50 -4.62 -5.09 -0.52
N PRO A 51 -5.43 -6.00 0.04
CA PRO A 51 -5.00 -7.37 0.30
C PRO A 51 -4.53 -8.03 -1.00
N GLY A 52 -3.38 -8.71 -0.95
CA GLY A 52 -2.81 -9.38 -2.12
C GLY A 52 -2.26 -8.44 -3.20
N ARG A 53 -2.12 -7.14 -2.90
CA ARG A 53 -1.43 -6.18 -3.76
C ARG A 53 -0.14 -5.70 -3.08
N THR A 54 0.80 -5.26 -3.89
CA THR A 54 2.05 -4.68 -3.46
C THR A 54 1.82 -3.24 -2.99
N ILE A 55 2.87 -2.60 -2.45
CA ILE A 55 2.79 -1.20 -1.98
C ILE A 55 2.34 -0.26 -3.11
N ASN A 56 2.67 -0.60 -4.35
CA ASN A 56 2.31 0.18 -5.55
C ASN A 56 0.90 -0.16 -6.09
N GLY A 57 0.15 -1.05 -5.44
CA GLY A 57 -1.20 -1.46 -5.86
C GLY A 57 -1.23 -2.54 -6.95
N PHE A 58 -0.07 -3.07 -7.35
CA PHE A 58 0.04 -4.13 -8.35
C PHE A 58 -0.17 -5.52 -7.75
N THR A 59 -0.45 -6.52 -8.57
CA THR A 59 -0.26 -7.91 -8.09
C THR A 59 1.23 -8.18 -7.97
N PRO A 60 1.67 -9.05 -7.04
CA PRO A 60 3.09 -9.42 -6.91
C PRO A 60 3.71 -9.90 -8.22
N GLU A 61 2.97 -10.67 -9.02
CA GLU A 61 3.46 -11.18 -10.31
C GLU A 61 3.67 -10.06 -11.33
N TYR A 62 2.73 -9.10 -11.37
CA TYR A 62 2.81 -7.97 -12.29
C TYR A 62 3.94 -7.02 -11.90
N GLU A 63 4.13 -6.76 -10.60
CA GLU A 63 5.25 -5.94 -10.12
C GLU A 63 6.60 -6.60 -10.42
N GLN A 64 6.72 -7.92 -10.24
CA GLN A 64 7.93 -8.64 -10.64
C GLN A 64 8.22 -8.55 -12.14
N LYS A 65 7.18 -8.58 -12.98
CA LYS A 65 7.34 -8.40 -14.42
C LYS A 65 7.84 -6.99 -14.74
N LEU A 66 7.23 -5.96 -14.16
CA LEU A 66 7.65 -4.56 -14.33
C LEU A 66 9.10 -4.35 -13.89
N LEU A 67 9.50 -4.86 -12.73
CA LEU A 67 10.88 -4.74 -12.24
C LEU A 67 11.89 -5.42 -13.17
N LYS A 68 11.53 -6.57 -13.78
CA LYS A 68 12.37 -7.25 -14.77
C LYS A 68 12.49 -6.45 -16.06
N GLU A 69 11.38 -5.89 -16.55
CA GLU A 69 11.37 -5.04 -17.74
C GLU A 69 12.18 -3.76 -17.50
N GLU A 70 12.02 -3.11 -16.36
CA GLU A 70 12.81 -1.94 -15.94
C GLU A 70 14.30 -2.26 -15.92
N ALA A 71 14.70 -3.36 -15.26
CA ALA A 71 16.10 -3.78 -15.21
C ALA A 71 16.66 -4.08 -16.61
N TRP A 72 15.85 -4.63 -17.50
CA TRP A 72 16.24 -4.87 -18.89
C TRP A 72 16.39 -3.56 -19.68
N VAL A 73 15.43 -2.64 -19.57
CA VAL A 73 15.45 -1.33 -20.25
C VAL A 73 16.61 -0.48 -19.74
N LEU A 74 16.93 -0.50 -18.44
CA LEU A 74 18.09 0.20 -17.91
C LEU A 74 19.42 -0.31 -18.50
N LYS A 75 19.48 -1.60 -18.86
CA LYS A 75 20.71 -2.23 -19.36
C LYS A 75 20.82 -2.26 -20.89
N TYR A 76 19.69 -2.37 -21.58
CA TYR A 76 19.60 -2.62 -23.01
C TYR A 76 18.58 -1.73 -23.75
N GLY A 77 17.81 -0.94 -23.01
CA GLY A 77 16.76 -0.10 -23.56
C GLY A 77 17.33 1.04 -24.38
N LYS A 78 16.52 1.47 -25.35
CA LYS A 78 16.82 2.62 -26.20
C LYS A 78 16.65 3.89 -25.37
N GLY A 79 17.75 4.62 -25.15
CA GLY A 79 17.72 5.96 -24.58
C GLY A 79 17.43 7.00 -25.66
N TYR A 80 16.67 8.03 -25.31
CA TYR A 80 16.37 9.16 -26.20
C TYR A 80 17.12 10.40 -25.72
N THR A 81 17.67 11.16 -26.67
CA THR A 81 18.41 12.40 -26.36
C THR A 81 17.53 13.63 -26.38
N ASN A 82 16.36 13.55 -27.02
CA ASN A 82 15.40 14.63 -27.13
C ASN A 82 13.95 14.09 -27.14
N ILE A 83 13.03 14.96 -26.77
CA ILE A 83 11.62 14.63 -26.59
C ILE A 83 10.95 14.28 -27.93
N ASP A 84 11.34 14.90 -29.05
CA ASP A 84 10.75 14.66 -30.38
C ASP A 84 11.10 13.27 -30.94
N GLU A 85 12.30 12.76 -30.64
CA GLU A 85 12.72 11.40 -30.98
C GLU A 85 11.92 10.37 -30.16
N MET A 86 11.75 10.61 -28.86
CA MET A 86 10.94 9.77 -27.98
C MET A 86 9.49 9.68 -28.48
N PHE A 87 8.86 10.82 -28.79
CA PHE A 87 7.47 10.84 -29.25
C PHE A 87 7.27 10.22 -30.64
N ARG A 88 8.28 10.29 -31.53
CA ARG A 88 8.20 9.60 -32.82
C ARG A 88 8.21 8.08 -32.66
N ASP A 89 9.01 7.55 -31.73
CA ASP A 89 9.07 6.11 -31.46
C ASP A 89 7.80 5.60 -30.75
N LEU A 90 7.22 6.38 -29.83
CA LEU A 90 5.99 6.03 -29.12
C LEU A 90 4.72 6.05 -29.99
N ASN A 91 4.70 6.87 -31.04
CA ASN A 91 3.56 7.02 -31.95
C ASN A 91 3.73 6.25 -33.27
N ALA A 92 4.82 5.49 -33.43
CA ALA A 92 5.06 4.61 -34.57
C ALA A 92 4.36 3.25 -34.39
#